data_AF-A0A3M1K520-F1
#
_entry.id   AF-A0A3M1K520-F1
#
_cell.length_a   1.000
_cell.length_b   1.000
_cell.length_c   1.000
_cell.angle_alpha   90.00
_cell.angle_beta   90.00
_cell.angle_gamma   90.00
#
_symmetry.space_group_name_H-M   'P 1'
#
loop_
_entity.id
_entity.type
_entity.pdbx_description
1 polymer ?
#
loop_
_entity_poly.entity_id
_entity_poly.type
_entity_poly.pdbx_seq_one_letter_code
_entity_poly.pdbx_strand_id
1 'polypeptide(L)'
;MKAIPLFGWLIAAHLVTGAQAAEWRGHLGAEVRLFTQSAAWPGQDDQQHSVYAEPEWYTSWNDRTDSLTVRPFLRVDSADSKRTHADVRELLWLHAERDWETRVGVSKVFWG
;
A
#
# COMPACT_ATOMS: atom_id res chain seq x y z
N MET A 1 -42.62 -10.00 40.50
CA MET A 1 -42.24 -10.92 39.39
C MET A 1 -41.82 -10.08 38.20
N LYS A 2 -40.56 -10.23 37.76
CA LYS A 2 -39.99 -10.03 36.41
C LYS A 2 -38.49 -9.78 36.58
N ALA A 3 -37.72 -10.87 36.62
CA ALA A 3 -36.27 -10.82 36.53
C ALA A 3 -35.89 -10.54 35.07
N ILE A 4 -35.00 -9.59 34.85
CA ILE A 4 -34.42 -9.25 33.54
C ILE A 4 -33.21 -10.17 33.35
N PRO A 5 -33.14 -11.03 32.32
CA PRO A 5 -31.92 -11.78 32.06
C PRO A 5 -30.96 -10.88 31.28
N LEU A 6 -29.83 -10.53 31.91
CA LEU A 6 -28.67 -9.94 31.24
C LEU A 6 -27.97 -11.04 30.45
N PHE A 7 -28.20 -11.08 29.13
CA PHE A 7 -27.46 -11.95 28.21
C PHE A 7 -26.12 -11.28 27.89
N GLY A 8 -25.09 -11.57 28.70
CA GLY A 8 -23.73 -11.13 28.43
C GLY A 8 -23.12 -11.95 27.29
N TRP A 9 -22.81 -11.31 26.17
CA TRP A 9 -21.98 -11.92 25.12
C TRP A 9 -20.51 -11.84 25.54
N LEU A 10 -19.96 -12.95 26.02
CA LEU A 10 -18.52 -13.13 26.16
C LEU A 10 -17.94 -13.40 24.77
N ILE A 11 -17.42 -12.37 24.11
CA ILE A 11 -16.53 -12.57 22.95
C ILE A 11 -15.16 -12.92 23.50
N ALA A 12 -14.88 -14.22 23.61
CA ALA A 12 -13.53 -14.71 23.87
C ALA A 12 -12.71 -14.58 22.58
N ALA A 13 -11.95 -13.49 22.45
CA ALA A 13 -10.96 -13.36 21.38
C ALA A 13 -9.80 -14.32 21.67
N HIS A 14 -9.71 -15.41 20.89
CA HIS A 14 -8.56 -16.30 20.93
C HIS A 14 -7.49 -15.73 20.01
N LEU A 15 -6.40 -15.23 20.58
CA LEU A 15 -5.22 -14.85 19.82
C LEU A 15 -4.46 -16.14 19.46
N VAL A 16 -4.75 -16.69 18.28
CA VAL A 16 -3.89 -17.73 17.68
C VAL A 16 -2.65 -17.04 17.12
N THR A 17 -1.54 -17.15 17.83
CA THR A 17 -0.24 -16.68 17.34
C THR A 17 0.42 -17.79 16.51
N GLY A 18 0.10 -17.85 15.22
CA GLY A 18 0.89 -18.60 14.24
C GLY A 18 2.11 -17.77 13.80
N ALA A 19 3.25 -18.41 13.53
CA ALA A 19 4.37 -17.72 12.88
C ALA A 19 3.94 -17.29 11.48
N GLN A 20 3.71 -16.01 11.29
CA GLN A 20 3.25 -15.42 10.04
C GLN A 20 4.46 -14.90 9.27
N ALA A 21 4.71 -15.44 8.08
CA ALA A 21 5.75 -14.91 7.21
C ALA A 21 5.21 -13.65 6.53
N ALA A 22 5.71 -12.49 6.95
CA ALA A 22 5.54 -11.25 6.21
C ALA A 22 6.47 -11.26 4.99
N GLU A 23 5.91 -10.93 3.83
CA GLU A 23 6.66 -10.78 2.59
C GLU A 23 6.85 -9.29 2.27
N TRP A 24 8.07 -8.95 1.85
CA TRP A 24 8.41 -7.62 1.36
C TRP A 24 8.88 -7.73 -0.08
N ARG A 25 8.35 -6.88 -0.94
CA ARG A 25 8.81 -6.68 -2.31
C ARG A 25 8.66 -5.20 -2.67
N GLY A 26 8.95 -4.82 -3.91
CA GLY A 26 8.74 -3.45 -4.35
C GLY A 26 9.80 -2.95 -5.31
N HIS A 27 9.69 -1.67 -5.63
CA HIS A 27 10.54 -1.00 -6.62
C HIS A 27 11.23 0.20 -5.99
N LEU A 28 12.50 0.38 -6.33
CA LEU A 28 13.25 1.60 -6.06
C LEU A 28 13.84 2.05 -7.40
N GLY A 29 13.88 3.34 -7.65
CA GLY A 29 14.44 3.86 -8.89
C GLY A 29 15.04 5.24 -8.74
N ALA A 30 16.00 5.53 -9.62
CA ALA A 30 16.61 6.84 -9.78
C ALA A 30 16.55 7.21 -11.27
N GLU A 31 16.23 8.47 -11.55
CA GLU A 31 16.18 9.03 -12.90
C GLU A 31 17.12 10.24 -12.96
N VAL A 32 17.91 10.36 -14.03
CA VAL A 32 18.76 11.52 -14.31
C VAL A 32 18.56 11.94 -15.76
N ARG A 33 18.36 13.23 -16.00
CA ARG A 33 18.22 13.85 -17.31
C ARG A 33 19.15 15.06 -17.38
N LEU A 34 20.03 15.06 -18.37
CA LEU A 34 20.99 16.13 -18.62
C LEU A 34 20.75 16.71 -20.01
N PHE A 35 20.80 18.03 -20.14
CA PHE A 35 20.72 18.71 -21.42
C PHE A 35 22.10 19.24 -21.83
N THR A 36 22.47 19.09 -23.10
CA THR A 36 23.76 19.57 -23.61
C THR A 36 23.76 21.07 -23.94
N GLN A 37 22.57 21.67 -24.03
CA GLN A 37 22.37 23.10 -24.21
C GLN A 37 21.93 23.73 -22.88
N SER A 38 22.38 24.97 -22.64
CA SER A 38 21.92 25.78 -21.52
C SER A 38 20.43 26.13 -21.66
N ALA A 39 19.80 26.39 -20.51
CA ALA A 39 18.42 26.88 -20.43
C ALA A 39 18.17 28.07 -21.37
N ALA A 40 17.12 27.98 -22.19
CA ALA A 40 16.77 29.01 -23.16
C ALA A 40 16.06 30.21 -22.51
N TRP A 41 15.46 30.02 -21.32
CA TRP A 41 14.76 31.06 -20.57
C TRP A 41 15.04 30.96 -19.07
N PRO A 42 14.96 32.08 -18.33
CA PRO A 42 14.99 32.06 -16.87
C PRO A 42 13.90 31.15 -16.29
N GLY A 43 14.28 30.27 -15.36
CA GLY A 43 13.38 29.31 -14.71
C GLY A 43 13.24 27.96 -15.40
N GLN A 44 14.00 27.69 -16.47
CA GLN A 44 14.13 26.36 -17.06
C GLN A 44 15.35 25.64 -16.47
N ASP A 45 15.15 24.40 -16.01
CA ASP A 45 16.24 23.54 -15.55
C ASP A 45 16.98 22.89 -16.73
N ASP A 46 18.31 22.89 -16.69
CA ASP A 46 19.20 22.24 -17.66
C ASP A 46 19.69 20.85 -17.18
N GLN A 47 19.24 20.44 -16.00
CA GLN A 47 19.40 19.10 -15.45
C GLN A 47 18.24 18.75 -14.51
N GLN A 48 17.84 17.48 -14.50
CA GLN A 48 16.80 16.97 -13.60
C GLN A 48 17.21 15.62 -13.05
N HIS A 49 16.98 15.40 -11.76
CA HIS A 49 17.13 14.10 -11.14
C HIS A 49 15.92 13.81 -10.24
N SER A 50 15.60 12.53 -10.10
CA SER A 50 14.53 12.08 -9.21
C SER A 50 14.84 10.72 -8.65
N VAL A 51 14.26 10.43 -7.49
CA VAL A 51 14.26 9.10 -6.89
C VAL A 51 12.85 8.74 -6.47
N TYR A 52 12.53 7.45 -6.51
CA TYR A 52 11.25 6.96 -6.01
C TYR A 52 11.39 5.62 -5.30
N ALA A 53 10.44 5.35 -4.43
CA ALA A 53 10.28 4.11 -3.71
C ALA A 53 8.82 3.67 -3.70
N GLU A 54 8.60 2.37 -3.92
CA GLU A 54 7.31 1.70 -3.91
C GLU A 54 7.46 0.34 -3.23
N PRO A 55 7.66 0.29 -1.90
CA PRO A 55 7.67 -0.97 -1.19
C PRO A 55 6.25 -1.55 -1.16
N GLU A 56 6.19 -2.87 -1.08
CA GLU A 56 4.98 -3.64 -0.89
C GLU A 56 5.20 -4.57 0.30
N TRP A 57 4.27 -4.50 1.24
CA TRP A 57 4.18 -5.42 2.35
C TRP A 57 2.95 -6.30 2.20
N TYR A 58 3.15 -7.60 2.33
CA TYR A 58 2.09 -8.60 2.27
C TYR A 58 2.17 -9.50 3.51
N THR A 59 1.01 -9.79 4.09
CA THR A 59 0.86 -10.84 5.10
C THR A 59 -0.45 -11.58 4.90
N SER A 60 -0.48 -12.84 5.31
CA SER A 60 -1.69 -13.68 5.27
C SER A 60 -1.86 -14.48 6.55
N TRP A 61 -3.11 -14.68 6.96
CA TRP A 61 -3.49 -15.39 8.18
C TRP A 61 -4.73 -16.25 7.96
N ASN A 62 -5.15 -16.96 9.02
CA ASN A 62 -6.28 -17.89 8.99
C ASN A 62 -6.15 -18.91 7.85
N ASP A 63 -5.06 -19.67 7.81
CA ASP A 63 -4.79 -20.64 6.73
C ASP A 63 -4.81 -20.04 5.31
N ARG A 64 -4.51 -18.73 5.20
CA ARG A 64 -4.50 -17.90 3.99
C ARG A 64 -5.90 -17.52 3.47
N THR A 65 -6.95 -17.63 4.28
CA THR A 65 -8.26 -17.05 3.94
C THR A 65 -8.26 -15.54 4.07
N ASP A 66 -7.42 -14.99 4.94
CA ASP A 66 -7.28 -13.55 5.14
C ASP A 66 -5.91 -13.07 4.69
N SER A 67 -5.86 -11.92 4.04
CA SER A 67 -4.61 -11.25 3.70
C SER A 67 -4.71 -9.74 3.71
N LEU A 68 -3.57 -9.09 3.89
CA LEU A 68 -3.42 -7.65 3.86
C LEU A 68 -2.25 -7.28 2.96
N THR A 69 -2.51 -6.40 1.99
CA THR A 69 -1.50 -5.82 1.10
C THR A 69 -1.44 -4.32 1.32
N VAL A 70 -0.23 -3.79 1.53
CA VAL A 70 0.02 -2.36 1.70
C VAL A 70 1.14 -1.93 0.76
N ARG A 71 0.86 -0.97 -0.12
CA ARG A 71 1.81 -0.38 -1.07
C ARG A 71 1.84 1.14 -0.96
N PRO A 72 2.66 1.73 -0.07
CA PRO A 72 2.90 3.15 -0.12
C PRO A 72 3.81 3.49 -1.31
N PHE A 73 3.73 4.73 -1.77
CA PHE A 73 4.58 5.27 -2.81
C PHE A 73 5.15 6.62 -2.39
N LEU A 74 6.41 6.89 -2.74
CA LEU A 74 7.06 8.18 -2.57
C LEU A 74 7.93 8.47 -3.79
N ARG A 75 7.85 9.70 -4.28
CA ARG A 75 8.79 10.27 -5.25
C ARG A 75 9.29 11.62 -4.78
N VAL A 76 10.58 11.86 -4.97
CA VAL A 76 11.24 13.16 -4.77
C VAL A 76 11.89 13.58 -6.07
N ASP A 77 11.65 14.82 -6.48
CA ASP A 77 12.08 15.39 -7.75
C ASP A 77 12.82 16.71 -7.57
N SER A 78 13.91 16.90 -8.32
CA SER A 78 14.73 18.11 -8.21
C SER A 78 14.16 19.32 -8.95
N ALA A 79 13.42 19.10 -10.04
CA ALA A 79 13.04 20.15 -10.99
C ALA A 79 11.55 20.51 -10.88
N ASP A 80 10.69 19.54 -10.58
CA ASP A 80 9.24 19.76 -10.48
C ASP A 80 8.70 19.37 -9.11
N SER A 81 8.40 20.38 -8.29
CA SER A 81 7.81 20.19 -6.96
C SER A 81 6.44 19.50 -7.01
N LYS A 82 5.68 19.62 -8.11
CA LYS A 82 4.39 18.92 -8.28
C LYS A 82 4.58 17.43 -8.53
N ARG A 83 5.77 17.00 -8.94
CA ARG A 83 6.13 15.58 -9.13
C ARG A 83 6.61 14.93 -7.84
N THR A 84 6.96 15.71 -6.83
CA THR A 84 7.27 15.21 -5.48
C THR A 84 5.97 14.96 -4.71
N HIS A 85 5.68 13.70 -4.44
CA HIS A 85 4.45 13.29 -3.77
C HIS A 85 4.62 11.96 -3.05
N ALA A 86 3.75 11.74 -2.08
CA ALA A 86 3.56 10.46 -1.42
C ALA A 86 2.07 10.09 -1.45
N ASP A 87 1.79 8.82 -1.69
CA ASP A 87 0.43 8.29 -1.75
C ASP A 87 0.39 6.82 -1.32
N VAL A 88 -0.83 6.27 -1.27
CA VAL A 88 -1.08 4.85 -1.02
C VAL A 88 -1.66 4.24 -2.27
N ARG A 89 -0.86 3.41 -2.95
CA ARG A 89 -1.25 2.73 -4.19
C ARG A 89 -2.09 1.49 -3.94
N GLU A 90 -1.94 0.88 -2.77
CA GLU A 90 -2.81 -0.20 -2.32
C GLU A 90 -2.86 -0.26 -0.80
N LEU A 91 -4.06 -0.46 -0.29
CA LEU A 91 -4.33 -0.85 1.08
C LEU A 91 -5.55 -1.75 1.01
N LEU A 92 -5.32 -3.05 0.93
CA LEU A 92 -6.37 -4.02 0.67
C LEU A 92 -6.33 -5.11 1.73
N TRP A 93 -7.41 -5.20 2.50
CA TRP A 93 -7.74 -6.43 3.21
C TRP A 93 -8.63 -7.29 2.34
N LEU A 94 -8.30 -8.58 2.27
CA LEU A 94 -9.01 -9.59 1.51
C LEU A 94 -9.38 -10.73 2.45
N HIS A 95 -10.64 -11.12 2.43
CA HIS A 95 -11.15 -12.35 3.02
C HIS A 95 -11.76 -13.23 1.92
N ALA A 96 -11.23 -14.43 1.76
CA ALA A 96 -11.63 -15.39 0.73
C ALA A 96 -12.16 -16.68 1.37
N GLU A 97 -13.42 -16.96 1.09
CA GLU A 97 -14.11 -18.20 1.44
C GLU A 97 -14.34 -19.05 0.19
N ARG A 98 -14.89 -20.25 0.37
CA ARG A 98 -15.16 -21.17 -0.76
C ARG A 98 -16.04 -20.56 -1.86
N ASP A 99 -17.07 -19.83 -1.46
CA ASP A 99 -18.13 -19.40 -2.38
C ASP A 99 -18.23 -17.86 -2.51
N TRP A 100 -17.50 -17.11 -1.68
CA TRP A 100 -17.52 -15.65 -1.69
C TRP A 100 -16.17 -15.06 -1.30
N GLU A 101 -16.00 -13.81 -1.69
CA GLU A 101 -14.79 -13.05 -1.41
C GLU A 101 -15.17 -11.62 -1.04
N THR A 102 -14.57 -11.08 0.02
CA THR A 102 -14.75 -9.69 0.44
C THR A 102 -13.42 -8.95 0.39
N ARG A 103 -13.46 -7.78 -0.24
CA ARG A 103 -12.33 -6.86 -0.37
C ARG A 103 -12.71 -5.55 0.31
N VAL A 104 -11.86 -5.08 1.22
CA VAL A 104 -12.04 -3.79 1.90
C VAL A 104 -10.77 -2.96 1.75
N GLY A 105 -10.92 -1.76 1.20
CA GLY A 105 -9.86 -0.76 1.08
C GLY A 105 -9.69 -0.21 -0.33
N VAL A 106 -8.47 0.18 -0.66
CA VAL A 106 -8.10 0.77 -1.96
C VAL A 106 -7.26 -0.25 -2.72
N SER A 107 -7.70 -0.64 -3.91
CA SER A 107 -7.01 -1.61 -4.77
C SER A 107 -7.08 -1.20 -6.23
N LYS A 108 -6.22 -1.81 -7.05
CA LYS A 108 -6.22 -1.62 -8.50
C LYS A 108 -6.68 -2.91 -9.19
N VAL A 109 -7.70 -2.82 -10.04
CA VAL A 109 -8.17 -3.93 -10.87
C VAL A 109 -7.83 -3.66 -12.34
N PHE A 110 -7.31 -4.66 -13.04
CA PHE A 110 -7.03 -4.59 -14.47
C PHE A 110 -8.08 -5.40 -15.22
N TRP A 111 -8.75 -4.73 -16.14
CA TRP A 111 -9.67 -5.35 -17.09
C TRP A 111 -8.99 -5.19 -18.44
N GLY A 112 -8.82 -6.31 -19.15
CA GLY A 112 -8.18 -6.32 -20.48
C GLY A 112 -8.87 -5.37 -21.46
#